data_AF-A0A933G971-F1
#
_entry.id   AF-A0A933G971-F1
#
_cell.length_a   1.000
_cell.length_b   1.000
_cell.length_c   1.000
_cell.angle_alpha   90.00
_cell.angle_beta   90.00
_cell.angle_gamma   90.00
#
_symmetry.space_group_name_H-M   'P 1'
#
loop_
_entity.id
_entity.type
_entity.pdbx_description
1 polymer ?
#
loop_
_entity_poly.entity_id
_entity_poly.type
_entity_poly.pdbx_seq_one_letter_code
_entity_poly.pdbx_strand_id
1 'polypeptide(L)'
;MLGPIAAADQPATERPAAPEEVRIDDSSAQGIADAVTHMASMNDWTRLPEVLLAEQAEAMRAMIDAVAPFAEAVGDFRKAANEKFAGHAIQIQVPDAWLQHLIDMADELHATVEEAGDEEAKVMLTAGPADSTDARKIELTARRIDNGWRLALPDFQAPPDPAQVAKELEGKTAAFADLTRRMHEDDIADVDAAKSEVEKVLAGDYEVARPAETTEKPADAATPEPQPTTPEPRRQRERDQVDEVYSGPGMLRNR
;
A
#
# COMPACT_ATOMS: atom_id res chain seq x y z
N MET A 1 -1.23 32.66 57.88
CA MET A 1 -0.72 33.14 56.57
C MET A 1 -0.42 31.90 55.73
N LEU A 2 -1.26 31.60 54.75
CA LEU A 2 -1.06 30.52 53.79
C LEU A 2 -0.72 31.17 52.45
N GLY A 3 0.45 30.83 51.90
CA GLY A 3 0.98 31.41 50.66
C GLY A 3 0.22 30.94 49.41
N PRO A 4 0.34 31.66 48.29
CA PRO A 4 -0.32 31.29 47.04
C PRO A 4 0.33 30.04 46.43
N ILE A 5 -0.52 29.10 46.03
CA ILE A 5 -0.15 27.88 45.30
C ILE A 5 0.16 28.30 43.86
N ALA A 6 1.37 27.97 43.40
CA ALA A 6 1.77 28.10 42.01
C ALA A 6 0.85 27.24 41.13
N ALA A 7 0.15 27.87 40.19
CA ALA A 7 -0.53 27.17 39.13
C ALA A 7 0.53 26.50 38.25
N ALA A 8 0.53 25.17 38.24
CA ALA A 8 1.32 24.40 37.29
C ALA A 8 0.81 24.69 35.88
N ASP A 9 1.68 25.22 35.03
CA ASP A 9 1.53 25.20 33.58
C ASP A 9 1.31 23.75 33.16
N GLN A 10 0.08 23.43 32.75
CA GLN A 10 -0.19 22.21 32.02
C GLN A 10 0.43 22.37 30.63
N PRO A 11 1.23 21.40 30.15
CA PRO A 11 1.73 21.46 28.78
C PRO A 11 0.52 21.47 27.85
N ALA A 12 0.48 22.48 26.97
CA ALA A 12 -0.48 22.55 25.89
C ALA A 12 -0.44 21.21 25.16
N THR A 13 -1.57 20.50 25.16
CA THR A 13 -1.75 19.31 24.36
C THR A 13 -1.53 19.72 22.91
N GLU A 14 -0.37 19.35 22.34
CA GLU A 14 -0.09 19.51 20.92
C GLU A 14 -1.26 18.86 20.18
N ARG A 15 -2.05 19.71 19.52
CA ARG A 15 -3.07 19.27 18.58
C ARG A 15 -2.29 18.49 17.50
N PRO A 16 -2.70 17.26 17.13
CA PRO A 16 -2.05 16.55 16.04
C PRO A 16 -1.98 17.50 14.84
N ALA A 17 -0.76 17.65 14.30
CA ALA A 17 -0.54 18.45 13.11
C ALA A 17 -1.56 18.02 12.05
N ALA A 18 -2.19 18.99 11.39
CA ALA A 18 -3.01 18.69 10.23
C ALA A 18 -2.15 17.89 9.24
N PRO A 19 -2.71 16.90 8.52
CA PRO A 19 -1.96 16.16 7.52
C PRO A 19 -1.26 17.15 6.59
N GLU A 20 0.04 16.95 6.39
CA GLU A 20 0.83 17.78 5.50
C GLU A 20 0.26 17.61 4.08
N GLU A 21 -0.24 18.69 3.49
CA GLU A 21 -0.88 18.64 2.17
C GLU A 21 0.18 18.82 1.07
N VAL A 22 0.11 18.04 -0.01
CA VAL A 22 1.04 18.20 -1.15
C VAL A 22 0.85 19.60 -1.75
N ARG A 23 1.82 20.48 -1.49
CA ARG A 23 1.91 21.79 -2.12
C ARG A 23 2.65 21.68 -3.45
N ILE A 24 1.99 22.06 -4.54
CA ILE A 24 2.58 22.11 -5.88
C ILE A 24 3.09 23.53 -6.13
N ASP A 25 4.39 23.66 -6.39
CA ASP A 25 5.00 24.89 -6.89
C ASP A 25 5.30 24.72 -8.39
N ASP A 26 4.44 25.25 -9.25
CA ASP A 26 4.61 25.16 -10.69
C ASP A 26 5.34 26.37 -11.30
N SER A 27 5.92 27.25 -10.47
CA SER A 27 6.67 28.41 -10.94
C SER A 27 8.05 28.07 -11.52
N SER A 28 8.56 26.86 -11.26
CA SER A 28 9.86 26.39 -11.75
C SER A 28 9.87 24.88 -12.01
N ALA A 29 10.82 24.43 -12.84
CA ALA A 29 11.06 23.00 -13.06
C ALA A 29 11.46 22.25 -11.78
N GLN A 30 12.16 22.92 -10.86
CA GLN A 30 12.52 22.32 -9.56
C GLN A 30 11.27 22.16 -8.68
N GLY A 31 10.38 23.15 -8.65
CA GLY A 31 9.17 23.11 -7.83
C GLY A 31 8.23 21.95 -8.19
N ILE A 32 8.08 21.62 -9.48
CA ILE A 32 7.32 20.44 -9.91
C ILE A 32 8.04 19.12 -9.60
N ALA A 33 9.37 19.10 -9.65
CA ALA A 33 10.15 17.91 -9.33
C ALA A 33 10.12 17.60 -7.82
N ASP A 34 10.19 18.66 -6.99
CA ASP A 34 10.01 18.58 -5.54
C ASP A 34 8.58 18.13 -5.20
N ALA A 35 7.57 18.61 -5.94
CA ALA A 35 6.18 18.18 -5.76
C ALA A 35 6.01 16.67 -6.02
N VAL A 36 6.60 16.12 -7.08
CA VAL A 36 6.57 14.66 -7.35
C VAL A 36 7.29 13.88 -6.26
N THR A 37 8.44 14.37 -5.81
CA THR A 37 9.20 13.74 -4.71
C THR A 37 8.39 13.73 -3.41
N HIS A 38 7.64 14.79 -3.13
CA HIS A 38 6.77 14.90 -1.97
C HIS A 38 5.52 14.00 -2.08
N MET A 39 4.93 13.89 -3.28
CA MET A 39 3.85 12.91 -3.54
C MET A 39 4.35 11.49 -3.26
N ALA A 40 5.58 11.17 -3.68
CA ALA A 40 6.19 9.87 -3.44
C ALA A 40 6.40 9.58 -1.95
N SER A 41 6.96 10.53 -1.20
CA SER A 41 7.22 10.34 0.23
C SER A 41 5.94 10.19 1.06
N MET A 42 4.84 10.81 0.63
CA MET A 42 3.53 10.67 1.26
C MET A 42 2.68 9.55 0.67
N ASN A 43 3.16 8.90 -0.39
CA ASN A 43 2.40 7.94 -1.20
C ASN A 43 1.02 8.50 -1.66
N ASP A 44 0.93 9.82 -1.88
CA ASP A 44 -0.28 10.50 -2.33
C ASP A 44 -0.17 10.89 -3.80
N TRP A 45 -0.62 9.96 -4.65
CA TRP A 45 -0.60 10.11 -6.10
C TRP A 45 -1.81 10.84 -6.67
N THR A 46 -2.80 11.19 -5.85
CA THR A 46 -4.05 11.82 -6.30
C THR A 46 -3.80 13.18 -6.97
N ARG A 47 -2.69 13.82 -6.61
CA ARG A 47 -2.25 15.14 -7.09
C ARG A 47 -1.35 15.07 -8.32
N LEU A 48 -0.90 13.88 -8.73
CA LEU A 48 -0.04 13.70 -9.91
C LEU A 48 -0.61 14.35 -11.19
N PRO A 49 -1.93 14.29 -11.50
CA PRO A 49 -2.48 14.91 -12.70
C PRO A 49 -2.31 16.43 -12.74
N GLU A 50 -2.10 17.08 -11.60
CA GLU A 50 -1.93 18.54 -11.54
C GLU A 50 -0.53 18.98 -12.00
N VAL A 51 0.46 18.08 -11.94
CA VAL A 51 1.83 18.35 -12.41
C VAL A 51 2.09 17.82 -13.81
N LEU A 52 1.19 17.02 -14.40
CA LEU A 52 1.36 16.46 -15.73
C LEU A 52 0.88 17.40 -16.85
N LEU A 53 1.32 17.13 -18.08
CA LEU A 53 0.73 17.72 -19.29
C LEU A 53 -0.78 17.46 -19.34
N ALA A 54 -1.56 18.41 -19.87
CA ALA A 54 -3.02 18.39 -19.81
C ALA A 54 -3.63 17.13 -20.45
N GLU A 55 -3.05 16.67 -21.57
CA GLU A 55 -3.51 15.46 -22.28
C GLU A 55 -3.25 14.19 -21.46
N GLN A 56 -2.17 14.18 -20.67
CA GLN A 56 -1.83 13.05 -19.79
C GLN A 56 -2.64 13.11 -18.48
N ALA A 57 -2.91 14.31 -17.97
CA ALA A 57 -3.63 14.54 -16.72
C ALA A 57 -5.06 13.98 -16.75
N GLU A 58 -5.81 14.19 -17.84
CA GLU A 58 -7.19 13.70 -17.95
C GLU A 58 -7.24 12.16 -17.91
N ALA A 59 -6.38 11.52 -18.71
CA ALA A 59 -6.24 10.08 -18.73
C ALA A 59 -5.81 9.54 -17.34
N MET A 60 -4.86 10.20 -16.69
CA MET A 60 -4.31 9.78 -15.41
C MET A 60 -5.30 9.89 -14.24
N ARG A 61 -6.20 10.89 -14.23
CA ARG A 61 -7.22 11.02 -13.17
C ARG A 61 -8.08 9.76 -13.03
N ALA A 62 -8.50 9.18 -14.15
CA ALA A 62 -9.32 7.98 -14.14
C ALA A 62 -8.54 6.72 -13.71
N MET A 63 -7.22 6.73 -13.91
CA MET A 63 -6.33 5.59 -13.63
C MET A 63 -5.80 5.56 -12.21
N ILE A 64 -5.55 6.71 -11.59
CA ILE A 64 -4.94 6.77 -10.26
C ILE A 64 -5.76 6.02 -9.23
N ASP A 65 -7.09 6.19 -9.23
CA ASP A 65 -7.95 5.48 -8.28
C ASP A 65 -7.89 3.95 -8.48
N ALA A 66 -7.71 3.47 -9.72
CA ALA A 66 -7.61 2.06 -10.03
C ALA A 66 -6.24 1.46 -9.66
N VAL A 67 -5.17 2.26 -9.71
CA VAL A 67 -3.78 1.81 -9.55
C VAL A 67 -3.22 2.09 -8.17
N ALA A 68 -3.68 3.14 -7.47
CA ALA A 68 -3.14 3.58 -6.20
C ALA A 68 -2.99 2.44 -5.17
N PRO A 69 -3.99 1.55 -4.96
CA PRO A 69 -3.83 0.45 -4.00
C PRO A 69 -2.69 -0.51 -4.37
N PHE A 70 -2.50 -0.75 -5.67
CA PHE A 70 -1.42 -1.60 -6.16
C PHE A 70 -0.05 -0.92 -6.04
N ALA A 71 0.04 0.36 -6.42
CA ALA A 71 1.28 1.14 -6.29
C ALA A 71 1.73 1.24 -4.82
N GLU A 72 0.79 1.46 -3.89
CA GLU A 72 1.03 1.45 -2.44
C GLU A 72 1.57 0.10 -1.97
N ALA A 73 0.89 -1.01 -2.29
CA ALA A 73 1.35 -2.34 -1.89
C ALA A 73 2.74 -2.70 -2.45
N VAL A 74 3.04 -2.25 -3.67
CA VAL A 74 4.37 -2.40 -4.28
C VAL A 74 5.42 -1.54 -3.57
N GLY A 75 5.09 -0.29 -3.25
CA GLY A 75 5.97 0.61 -2.49
C GLY A 75 6.31 0.04 -1.11
N ASP A 76 5.31 -0.45 -0.38
CA ASP A 76 5.48 -1.11 0.92
C ASP A 76 6.38 -2.36 0.82
N PHE A 77 6.15 -3.20 -0.19
CA PHE A 77 6.98 -4.37 -0.44
C PHE A 77 8.44 -3.99 -0.71
N ARG A 78 8.68 -2.99 -1.56
CA ARG A 78 10.05 -2.55 -1.89
C ARG A 78 10.74 -1.93 -0.71
N LYS A 79 10.02 -1.16 0.12
CA LYS A 79 10.55 -0.63 1.37
C LYS A 79 10.99 -1.76 2.31
N ALA A 80 10.12 -2.75 2.54
CA ALA A 80 10.46 -3.92 3.36
C ALA A 80 11.66 -4.69 2.78
N ALA A 81 11.72 -4.85 1.46
CA ALA A 81 12.83 -5.49 0.76
C ALA A 81 14.14 -4.73 0.95
N ASN A 82 14.14 -3.40 0.80
CA ASN A 82 15.32 -2.57 0.97
C ASN A 82 15.82 -2.57 2.43
N GLU A 83 14.89 -2.57 3.40
CA GLU A 83 15.22 -2.67 4.82
C GLU A 83 15.84 -4.03 5.17
N LYS A 84 15.30 -5.13 4.62
CA LYS A 84 15.78 -6.48 4.91
C LYS A 84 17.04 -6.87 4.13
N PHE A 85 17.11 -6.47 2.86
CA PHE A 85 18.13 -6.86 1.90
C PHE A 85 18.93 -5.63 1.44
N ALA A 86 19.61 -5.00 2.40
CA ALA A 86 20.36 -3.76 2.17
C ALA A 86 21.29 -3.85 0.95
N GLY A 87 21.14 -2.88 0.04
CA GLY A 87 21.95 -2.77 -1.17
C GLY A 87 21.50 -3.65 -2.35
N HIS A 88 20.34 -4.32 -2.26
CA HIS A 88 19.77 -5.09 -3.38
C HIS A 88 18.36 -4.56 -3.68
N ALA A 89 18.16 -3.97 -4.87
CA ALA A 89 16.83 -3.54 -5.29
C ALA A 89 16.08 -4.68 -5.99
N ILE A 90 14.90 -5.04 -5.47
CA ILE A 90 14.02 -6.00 -6.15
C ILE A 90 13.27 -5.27 -7.27
N GLN A 91 13.59 -5.63 -8.52
CA GLN A 91 12.95 -5.05 -9.68
C GLN A 91 11.56 -5.65 -9.88
N ILE A 92 10.56 -4.79 -10.03
CA ILE A 92 9.21 -5.16 -10.44
C ILE A 92 9.02 -4.55 -11.82
N GLN A 93 8.94 -5.42 -12.82
CA GLN A 93 8.77 -5.04 -14.22
C GLN A 93 7.35 -5.39 -14.67
N VAL A 94 6.59 -4.37 -15.05
CA VAL A 94 5.29 -4.50 -15.69
C VAL A 94 5.41 -4.15 -17.17
N PRO A 95 4.64 -4.82 -18.05
CA PRO A 95 4.72 -4.60 -19.49
C PRO A 95 4.26 -3.20 -19.91
N ASP A 96 3.35 -2.60 -19.15
CA ASP A 96 2.80 -1.28 -19.42
C ASP A 96 3.74 -0.16 -18.93
N ALA A 97 4.33 0.59 -19.87
CA ALA A 97 5.30 1.64 -19.57
C ALA A 97 4.75 2.72 -18.62
N TRP A 98 3.49 3.17 -18.82
CA TRP A 98 2.87 4.16 -17.95
C TRP A 98 2.70 3.65 -16.52
N LEU A 99 2.32 2.38 -16.35
CA LEU A 99 2.17 1.74 -15.05
C LEU A 99 3.56 1.52 -14.41
N GLN A 100 4.56 1.15 -15.21
CA GLN A 100 5.95 1.04 -14.76
C GLN A 100 6.43 2.37 -14.17
N HIS A 101 6.16 3.49 -14.84
CA HIS A 101 6.51 4.82 -14.32
C HIS A 101 5.82 5.13 -13.00
N LEU A 102 4.54 4.79 -12.82
CA LEU A 102 3.84 4.99 -11.55
C LEU A 102 4.43 4.14 -10.43
N ILE A 103 4.70 2.87 -10.70
CA ILE A 103 5.35 1.96 -9.76
C ILE A 103 6.75 2.46 -9.38
N ASP A 104 7.49 3.02 -10.33
CA ASP A 104 8.84 3.52 -10.08
C ASP A 104 8.82 4.84 -9.34
N MET A 105 7.79 5.67 -9.54
CA MET A 105 7.56 6.86 -8.74
C MET A 105 7.08 6.53 -7.31
N ALA A 106 6.42 5.39 -7.10
CA ALA A 106 6.04 4.88 -5.77
C ALA A 106 7.22 4.49 -4.85
N ASP A 107 8.45 4.51 -5.37
CA ASP A 107 9.65 4.32 -4.56
C ASP A 107 10.02 5.59 -3.77
N GLU A 108 10.98 5.44 -2.85
CA GLU A 108 11.72 6.60 -2.35
C GLU A 108 12.39 7.31 -3.55
N LEU A 109 12.03 8.58 -3.75
CA LEU A 109 12.52 9.39 -4.85
C LEU A 109 13.47 10.48 -4.38
N HIS A 110 14.46 10.77 -5.21
CA HIS A 110 15.23 12.00 -5.17
C HIS A 110 15.23 12.66 -6.53
N ALA A 111 14.87 13.94 -6.59
CA ALA A 111 14.86 14.70 -7.83
C ALA A 111 16.12 15.57 -7.99
N THR A 112 16.67 15.59 -9.20
CA THR A 112 17.69 16.53 -9.64
C THR A 112 17.32 17.10 -11.01
N VAL A 113 17.37 18.42 -11.17
CA VAL A 113 17.15 19.09 -12.47
C VAL A 113 18.51 19.31 -13.13
N GLU A 114 18.79 18.61 -14.23
CA GLU A 114 20.14 18.58 -14.85
C GLU A 114 20.32 19.67 -15.93
N GLU A 115 19.28 19.98 -16.68
CA GLU A 115 19.31 20.99 -17.73
C GLU A 115 18.01 21.79 -17.68
N ALA A 116 18.08 23.11 -17.49
CA ALA A 116 16.91 23.97 -17.49
C ALA A 116 17.11 25.09 -18.53
N GLY A 117 16.33 25.02 -19.62
CA GLY A 117 16.10 26.14 -20.52
C GLY A 117 14.88 26.97 -20.06
N ASP A 118 14.53 27.98 -20.84
CA ASP A 118 13.38 28.86 -20.51
C ASP A 118 12.02 28.18 -20.70
N GLU A 119 11.96 27.13 -21.53
CA GLU A 119 10.73 26.44 -21.95
C GLU A 119 10.73 24.93 -21.68
N GLU A 120 11.91 24.30 -21.58
CA GLU A 120 12.04 22.87 -21.30
C GLU A 120 13.17 22.63 -20.31
N ALA A 121 13.00 21.63 -19.46
CA ALA A 121 14.00 21.17 -18.52
C ALA A 121 14.00 19.65 -18.40
N LYS A 122 15.16 19.07 -18.13
CA LYS A 122 15.32 17.65 -17.86
C LYS A 122 15.30 17.41 -16.36
N VAL A 123 14.32 16.63 -15.91
CA VAL A 123 14.16 16.23 -14.51
C VAL A 123 14.59 14.78 -14.38
N MET A 124 15.62 14.54 -13.58
CA MET A 124 16.10 13.20 -13.27
C MET A 124 15.58 12.81 -11.89
N LEU A 125 14.72 11.79 -11.83
CA LEU A 125 14.30 11.18 -10.56
C LEU A 125 15.12 9.93 -10.32
N THR A 126 15.69 9.79 -9.14
CA THR A 126 16.38 8.58 -8.70
C THR A 126 15.47 7.83 -7.76
N ALA A 127 15.04 6.64 -8.16
CA ALA A 127 14.18 5.74 -7.41
C ALA A 127 15.00 4.68 -6.66
N GLY A 128 14.72 4.53 -5.37
CA GLY A 128 15.43 3.64 -4.46
C GLY A 128 16.42 4.36 -3.55
N PRO A 129 17.10 3.62 -2.65
CA PRO A 129 17.96 4.22 -1.64
C PRO A 129 19.09 5.03 -2.28
N ALA A 130 19.39 6.22 -1.75
CA ALA A 130 20.41 7.13 -2.28
C ALA A 130 21.80 6.49 -2.49
N ASP A 131 22.14 5.48 -1.69
CA ASP A 131 23.43 4.77 -1.72
C ASP A 131 23.37 3.38 -2.42
N SER A 132 22.24 3.03 -3.06
CA SER A 132 22.11 1.75 -3.76
C SER A 132 22.79 1.78 -5.12
N THR A 133 23.60 0.76 -5.42
CA THR A 133 24.15 0.54 -6.77
C THR A 133 23.09 0.23 -7.80
N ASP A 134 21.89 -0.15 -7.35
CA ASP A 134 20.75 -0.53 -8.18
C ASP A 134 19.69 0.57 -8.25
N ALA A 135 19.99 1.79 -7.77
CA ALA A 135 19.09 2.93 -7.86
C ALA A 135 18.75 3.23 -9.33
N ARG A 136 17.46 3.40 -9.61
CA ARG A 136 16.95 3.55 -10.98
C ARG A 136 16.77 5.02 -11.31
N LYS A 137 17.21 5.39 -12.51
CA LYS A 137 17.08 6.75 -13.01
C LYS A 137 15.86 6.83 -13.93
N ILE A 138 14.90 7.66 -13.55
CA ILE A 138 13.72 7.99 -14.34
C ILE A 138 13.95 9.39 -14.91
N GLU A 139 14.06 9.46 -16.22
CA GLU A 139 14.22 10.71 -16.93
C GLU A 139 12.85 11.24 -17.35
N LEU A 140 12.48 12.41 -16.85
CA LEU A 140 11.27 13.13 -17.21
C LEU A 140 11.61 14.44 -17.93
N THR A 141 10.73 14.86 -18.83
CA THR A 141 10.81 16.19 -19.45
C THR A 141 9.83 17.12 -18.76
N ALA A 142 10.33 18.19 -18.15
CA ALA A 142 9.53 19.32 -17.72
C ALA A 142 9.38 20.31 -18.88
N ARG A 143 8.16 20.78 -19.13
CA ARG A 143 7.84 21.79 -20.14
C ARG A 143 7.09 22.94 -19.52
N ARG A 144 7.37 24.15 -19.97
CA ARG A 144 6.59 25.33 -19.63
C ARG A 144 5.35 25.39 -20.54
N ILE A 145 4.17 25.39 -19.93
CA ILE A 145 2.88 25.50 -20.61
C ILE A 145 2.11 26.64 -19.96
N ASP A 146 1.69 27.62 -20.76
CA ASP A 146 1.13 28.88 -20.29
C ASP A 146 2.04 29.55 -19.23
N ASN A 147 1.58 29.61 -17.98
CA ASN A 147 2.29 30.25 -16.87
C ASN A 147 2.89 29.24 -15.88
N GLY A 148 2.86 27.93 -16.17
CA GLY A 148 3.32 26.90 -15.23
C GLY A 148 4.20 25.83 -15.87
N TRP A 149 5.05 25.21 -15.07
CA TRP A 149 5.83 24.05 -15.47
C TRP A 149 5.01 22.76 -15.31
N ARG A 150 5.13 21.83 -16.25
CA ARG A 150 4.42 20.54 -16.27
C ARG A 150 5.37 19.43 -16.69
N LEU A 151 5.19 18.23 -16.17
CA LEU A 151 5.96 17.04 -16.51
C LEU A 151 5.28 16.26 -17.64
N ALA A 152 6.10 15.79 -18.56
CA ALA A 152 5.73 14.79 -19.54
C ALA A 152 6.22 13.42 -19.05
N LEU A 153 5.29 12.50 -18.82
CA LEU A 153 5.66 11.08 -18.67
C LEU A 153 6.21 10.58 -20.02
N PRO A 154 7.41 9.98 -20.05
CA PRO A 154 7.98 9.43 -21.26
C PRO A 154 7.14 8.27 -21.76
N ASP A 155 7.06 8.11 -23.08
CA ASP A 155 6.34 7.03 -23.76
C ASP A 155 4.88 6.85 -23.30
N PHE A 156 4.26 7.92 -22.78
CA PHE A 156 2.87 7.88 -22.34
C PHE A 156 1.96 7.56 -23.52
N GLN A 157 1.36 6.39 -23.48
CA GLN A 157 0.26 6.00 -24.35
C GLN A 157 -1.04 6.13 -23.57
N ALA A 158 -2.13 6.38 -24.27
CA ALA A 158 -3.44 6.43 -23.63
C ALA A 158 -3.66 5.11 -22.87
N PRO A 159 -3.87 5.17 -21.55
CA PRO A 159 -4.04 3.97 -20.74
C PRO A 159 -5.32 3.22 -21.19
N PRO A 160 -5.36 1.89 -21.00
CA PRO A 160 -6.58 1.12 -21.23
C PRO A 160 -7.69 1.55 -20.26
N ASP A 161 -8.88 0.97 -20.43
CA ASP A 161 -10.02 1.28 -19.56
C ASP A 161 -9.68 1.00 -18.08
N PRO A 162 -10.02 1.92 -17.13
CA PRO A 162 -9.70 1.74 -15.71
C PRO A 162 -10.21 0.42 -15.13
N ALA A 163 -11.36 -0.08 -15.58
CA ALA A 163 -11.91 -1.36 -15.12
C ALA A 163 -11.10 -2.55 -15.64
N GLN A 164 -10.52 -2.45 -16.84
CA GLN A 164 -9.59 -3.46 -17.35
C GLN A 164 -8.32 -3.50 -16.49
N VAL A 165 -7.76 -2.34 -16.15
CA VAL A 165 -6.56 -2.28 -15.30
C VAL A 165 -6.86 -2.78 -13.89
N ALA A 166 -7.98 -2.38 -13.29
CA ALA A 166 -8.39 -2.89 -11.99
C ALA A 166 -8.50 -4.42 -11.98
N LYS A 167 -8.97 -5.02 -13.09
CA LYS A 167 -9.03 -6.47 -13.27
C LYS A 167 -7.65 -7.11 -13.45
N GLU A 168 -6.74 -6.48 -14.18
CA GLU A 168 -5.36 -6.96 -14.36
C GLU A 168 -4.55 -6.91 -13.05
N LEU A 169 -4.88 -5.96 -12.18
CA LEU A 169 -4.29 -5.79 -10.85
C LEU A 169 -5.04 -6.57 -9.77
N GLU A 170 -6.19 -7.17 -10.09
CA GLU A 170 -7.00 -7.95 -9.16
C GLU A 170 -6.17 -9.09 -8.56
N GLY A 171 -6.17 -9.20 -7.24
CA GLY A 171 -5.37 -10.19 -6.50
C GLY A 171 -3.89 -9.82 -6.34
N LYS A 172 -3.29 -9.05 -7.25
CA LYS A 172 -1.87 -8.65 -7.16
C LYS A 172 -1.59 -7.72 -5.98
N THR A 173 -2.51 -6.79 -5.68
CA THR A 173 -2.40 -5.92 -4.50
C THR A 173 -2.33 -6.73 -3.20
N ALA A 174 -3.25 -7.69 -3.02
CA ALA A 174 -3.27 -8.55 -1.86
C ALA A 174 -2.03 -9.47 -1.80
N ALA A 175 -1.56 -9.94 -2.95
CA ALA A 175 -0.35 -10.74 -3.04
C ALA A 175 0.90 -9.97 -2.61
N PHE A 176 1.09 -8.73 -3.08
CA PHE A 176 2.21 -7.88 -2.63
C PHE A 176 2.13 -7.58 -1.13
N ALA A 177 0.94 -7.27 -0.60
CA ALA A 177 0.76 -7.09 0.84
C ALA A 177 1.13 -8.36 1.64
N ASP A 178 0.79 -9.55 1.13
CA ASP A 178 1.17 -10.83 1.73
C ASP A 178 2.68 -11.09 1.65
N LEU A 179 3.33 -10.76 0.53
CA LEU A 179 4.78 -10.83 0.42
C LEU A 179 5.49 -9.92 1.42
N THR A 180 5.03 -8.67 1.58
CA THR A 180 5.54 -7.74 2.57
C THR A 180 5.43 -8.34 3.98
N ARG A 181 4.26 -8.89 4.33
CA ARG A 181 4.04 -9.56 5.61
C ARG A 181 4.99 -10.75 5.81
N ARG A 182 5.07 -11.67 4.84
CA ARG A 182 5.96 -12.85 4.87
C ARG A 182 7.43 -12.47 4.97
N MET A 183 7.81 -11.35 4.38
CA MET A 183 9.16 -10.81 4.49
C MET A 183 9.47 -10.33 5.91
N HIS A 184 8.54 -9.65 6.58
CA HIS A 184 8.68 -9.25 7.99
C HIS A 184 8.65 -10.44 8.95
N GLU A 185 7.97 -11.54 8.59
CA GLU A 185 7.88 -12.77 9.39
C GLU A 185 9.04 -13.77 9.16
N ASP A 186 10.03 -13.40 8.35
CA ASP A 186 11.17 -14.26 7.98
C ASP A 186 10.84 -15.51 7.13
N ASP A 187 9.62 -15.61 6.60
CA ASP A 187 9.23 -16.65 5.64
C ASP A 187 9.95 -16.48 4.28
N ILE A 188 10.32 -15.24 3.93
CA ILE A 188 11.17 -14.92 2.78
C ILE A 188 12.55 -14.55 3.32
N ALA A 189 13.49 -15.49 3.24
CA ALA A 189 14.79 -15.40 3.91
C ALA A 189 15.87 -14.64 3.12
N ASP A 190 15.76 -14.59 1.80
CA ASP A 190 16.77 -14.00 0.93
C ASP A 190 16.18 -13.33 -0.33
N VAL A 191 17.04 -12.62 -1.05
CA VAL A 191 16.68 -11.84 -2.24
C VAL A 191 16.22 -12.73 -3.39
N ASP A 192 16.78 -13.92 -3.55
CA ASP A 192 16.42 -14.81 -4.66
C ASP A 192 15.02 -15.42 -4.42
N ALA A 193 14.70 -15.75 -3.17
CA ALA A 193 13.35 -16.12 -2.76
C ALA A 193 12.37 -14.97 -3.01
N ALA A 194 12.71 -13.75 -2.61
CA ALA A 194 11.84 -12.59 -2.82
C ALA A 194 11.59 -12.31 -4.32
N LYS A 195 12.62 -12.40 -5.17
CA LYS A 195 12.48 -12.29 -6.63
C LYS A 195 11.57 -13.37 -7.21
N SER A 196 11.76 -14.63 -6.80
CA SER A 196 10.94 -15.74 -7.28
C SER A 196 9.46 -15.56 -6.93
N GLU A 197 9.16 -15.05 -5.73
CA GLU A 197 7.78 -14.79 -5.33
C GLU A 197 7.17 -13.61 -6.10
N VAL A 198 7.92 -12.54 -6.35
CA VAL A 198 7.47 -11.42 -7.20
C VAL A 198 7.14 -11.90 -8.61
N GLU A 199 7.97 -12.77 -9.20
CA GLU A 199 7.71 -13.36 -10.52
C GLU A 199 6.38 -14.13 -10.55
N LYS A 200 6.08 -14.91 -9.49
CA LYS A 200 4.80 -15.63 -9.35
C LYS A 200 3.62 -14.66 -9.26
N VAL A 201 3.74 -13.58 -8.50
CA VAL A 201 2.69 -12.55 -8.40
C VAL A 201 2.41 -11.92 -9.76
N LEU A 202 3.46 -11.56 -10.49
CA LEU A 202 3.32 -10.93 -11.80
C LEU A 202 2.74 -11.89 -12.85
N ALA A 203 3.09 -13.17 -12.80
CA ALA A 203 2.52 -14.23 -13.64
C ALA A 203 1.07 -14.59 -13.30
N GLY A 204 0.60 -14.26 -12.10
CA GLY A 204 -0.73 -14.64 -11.60
C GLY A 204 -0.79 -16.04 -10.98
N ASP A 205 0.38 -16.65 -10.71
CA ASP A 205 0.52 -17.99 -10.13
C ASP A 205 0.72 -17.95 -8.60
N TYR A 206 0.47 -16.81 -7.97
CA TYR A 206 0.67 -16.61 -6.54
C TYR A 206 -0.57 -16.97 -5.73
N GLU A 207 -0.39 -17.83 -4.73
CA GLU A 207 -1.40 -18.12 -3.73
C GLU A 207 -1.13 -17.32 -2.45
N VAL A 208 -2.07 -16.45 -2.08
CA VAL A 208 -2.00 -15.70 -0.82
C VAL A 208 -1.97 -16.68 0.34
N ALA A 209 -0.89 -16.65 1.12
CA ALA A 209 -0.80 -17.46 2.31
C ALA A 209 -1.88 -16.99 3.28
N ARG A 210 -2.88 -17.83 3.56
CA ARG A 210 -3.84 -17.53 4.63
C ARG A 210 -3.03 -17.35 5.91
N PRO A 211 -3.32 -16.31 6.72
CA PRO A 211 -2.68 -16.19 8.02
C PRO A 211 -2.86 -17.52 8.72
N ALA A 212 -1.77 -18.08 9.24
CA ALA A 212 -1.81 -19.32 9.98
C ALA A 212 -2.95 -19.18 11.00
N GLU A 213 -4.01 -19.99 10.86
CA GLU A 213 -4.95 -20.18 11.95
C GLU A 213 -4.08 -20.45 13.15
N THR A 214 -4.18 -19.58 14.15
CA THR A 214 -3.42 -19.66 15.38
C THR A 214 -3.58 -21.09 15.84
N THR A 215 -2.56 -21.91 15.60
CA THR A 215 -2.61 -23.31 15.95
C THR A 215 -2.59 -23.24 17.46
N GLU A 216 -3.77 -23.35 18.07
CA GLU A 216 -3.90 -23.59 19.49
C GLU A 216 -2.96 -24.75 19.73
N LYS A 217 -1.81 -24.42 20.32
CA LYS A 217 -0.79 -25.36 20.71
C LYS A 217 -1.55 -26.48 21.41
N PRO A 218 -1.50 -27.75 20.96
CA PRO A 218 -2.12 -28.82 21.71
C PRO A 218 -1.51 -28.74 23.10
N ALA A 219 -2.36 -28.51 24.10
CA ALA A 219 -1.93 -28.37 25.48
C ALA A 219 -1.06 -29.59 25.80
N ASP A 220 0.21 -29.29 26.04
CA ASP A 220 1.22 -30.29 26.34
C ASP A 220 0.78 -31.11 27.55
N ALA A 221 1.11 -32.39 27.50
CA ALA A 221 0.62 -33.41 28.39
C ALA A 221 0.92 -33.08 29.87
N ALA A 222 -0.12 -32.77 30.62
CA ALA A 222 -0.13 -32.90 32.08
C ALA A 222 -0.72 -34.28 32.42
N THR A 223 0.19 -35.18 32.82
CA THR A 223 0.08 -36.28 33.80
C THR A 223 -1.35 -36.72 34.25
N PRO A 224 -1.65 -38.04 34.25
CA PRO A 224 -2.97 -38.56 34.54
C PRO A 224 -3.39 -38.36 36.00
N GLU A 225 -4.54 -37.74 36.24
CA GLU A 225 -5.21 -37.76 37.54
C GLU A 225 -6.06 -39.04 37.72
N PRO A 226 -6.21 -39.57 38.94
CA PRO A 226 -6.72 -40.90 39.20
C PRO A 226 -8.25 -40.99 39.11
N GLN A 227 -8.73 -42.16 38.69
CA GLN A 227 -10.14 -42.55 38.55
C GLN A 227 -10.99 -42.22 39.80
N PRO A 228 -12.19 -41.63 39.64
CA PRO A 228 -13.23 -41.72 40.66
C PRO A 228 -13.91 -43.10 40.57
N THR A 229 -13.96 -43.79 41.71
CA THR A 229 -14.71 -45.04 41.87
C THR A 229 -16.22 -44.78 41.83
N THR A 230 -16.89 -45.46 40.93
CA THR A 230 -18.36 -45.52 40.84
C THR A 230 -18.97 -46.11 42.12
N PRO A 231 -20.14 -45.61 42.53
CA PRO A 231 -21.23 -46.54 42.81
C PRO A 231 -22.55 -46.08 42.18
N GLU A 232 -23.09 -46.90 41.27
CA GLU A 232 -24.51 -46.96 40.94
C GLU A 232 -25.24 -47.83 42.00
N PRO A 233 -26.58 -47.83 42.18
CA PRO A 233 -27.59 -47.57 41.14
C PRO A 233 -28.94 -46.88 41.57
N ARG A 234 -29.74 -46.57 40.53
CA ARG A 234 -31.24 -46.49 40.43
C ARG A 234 -31.99 -45.27 41.02
N ARG A 235 -32.68 -44.52 40.15
CA ARG A 235 -34.11 -44.72 39.79
C ARG A 235 -34.55 -43.86 38.58
N GLN A 236 -35.33 -44.47 37.71
CA GLN A 236 -36.07 -43.90 36.58
C GLN A 236 -37.01 -42.76 37.00
N ARG A 237 -37.21 -41.76 36.11
CA ARG A 237 -38.55 -41.31 35.66
C ARG A 237 -38.51 -40.78 34.21
N GLU A 238 -39.55 -41.17 33.50
CA GLU A 238 -39.93 -40.93 32.10
C GLU A 238 -40.47 -39.52 31.82
N ARG A 239 -40.40 -39.13 30.52
CA ARG A 239 -41.29 -38.24 29.72
C ARG A 239 -41.26 -36.73 30.10
N ASP A 240 -41.27 -35.79 29.16
CA ASP A 240 -42.09 -35.66 27.94
C ASP A 240 -41.33 -35.11 26.71
N GLN A 241 -41.68 -35.63 25.54
CA GLN A 241 -41.64 -34.92 24.26
C GLN A 241 -42.82 -33.94 24.24
N VAL A 242 -42.69 -32.74 23.66
CA VAL A 242 -43.70 -32.16 22.75
C VAL A 242 -43.03 -31.05 21.90
N ASP A 243 -43.14 -31.21 20.58
CA ASP A 243 -42.95 -30.21 19.52
C ASP A 243 -43.72 -28.91 19.79
N GLU A 244 -43.16 -27.75 19.42
CA GLU A 244 -43.97 -26.77 18.69
C GLU A 244 -43.11 -25.88 17.80
N VAL A 245 -43.09 -26.28 16.54
CA VAL A 245 -42.87 -25.42 15.37
C VAL A 245 -43.85 -24.25 15.42
N TYR A 246 -43.35 -23.01 15.44
CA TYR A 246 -44.14 -21.88 14.94
C TYR A 246 -43.40 -21.21 13.79
N SER A 247 -43.80 -21.64 12.60
CA SER A 247 -43.64 -20.93 11.35
C SER A 247 -44.56 -19.69 11.35
N GLY A 248 -44.06 -18.54 10.92
CA GLY A 248 -44.91 -17.73 10.05
C GLY A 248 -44.57 -16.25 9.87
N PRO A 249 -44.96 -15.67 8.71
CA PRO A 249 -44.37 -14.48 8.13
C PRO A 249 -45.32 -13.26 8.19
N GLY A 250 -44.79 -12.10 8.55
CA GLY A 250 -45.54 -10.84 8.58
C GLY A 250 -45.43 -10.05 7.28
N MET A 251 -46.08 -10.51 6.20
CA MET A 251 -46.52 -9.63 5.10
C MET A 251 -48.03 -9.41 5.25
N LEU A 252 -48.46 -8.14 5.22
CA LEU A 252 -49.74 -7.58 4.71
C LEU A 252 -49.85 -6.13 5.23
N ARG A 253 -49.45 -5.11 4.46
CA ARG A 253 -50.23 -4.32 3.46
C ARG A 253 -51.38 -3.45 4.00
N ASN A 254 -51.32 -2.17 3.55
CA ASN A 254 -52.38 -1.19 3.28
C ASN A 254 -53.04 -0.45 4.46
N ARG A 255 -52.73 0.84 4.60
CA ARG A 255 -53.50 1.96 4.04
C ARG A 255 -52.76 3.29 4.23
#